data_AF-Q9BQQ5-F1
#
_entry.id   AF-Q9BQQ5-F1
#
_cell.length_a   1.000
_cell.length_b   1.000
_cell.length_c   1.000
_cell.angle_alpha   90.00
_cell.angle_beta   90.00
_cell.angle_gamma   90.00
#
_symmetry.space_group_name_H-M   'P 1'
#
loop_
_entity.id
_entity.type
_entity.pdbx_description
1 polymer ?
#
loop_
_entity_poly.entity_id
_entity_poly.type
_entity_poly.pdbx_seq_one_letter_code
_entity_poly.pdbx_strand_id
1 'polypeptide(L)'
;MPSRLRKTRKLRGHVSHGHGRIGKHRKHPGGRGNAGGLHHHRINFDKYHPGYFGKVGMKHYHLKRNQSFCPTVNLDKLWTLVSEQTRVNAAKNKTGAAPIIDVVRS
;
A
#
# COMPACT_ATOMS: atom_id res chain seq x y z
N MET A 1 -2.13 -23.82 -20.14
CA MET A 1 -3.55 -23.45 -19.96
C MET A 1 -3.87 -23.07 -18.51
N PRO A 2 -4.07 -21.77 -18.21
CA PRO A 2 -4.33 -21.27 -16.85
C PRO A 2 -5.55 -21.89 -16.16
N SER A 3 -6.54 -22.33 -16.94
CA SER A 3 -7.76 -22.97 -16.44
C SER A 3 -7.52 -24.33 -15.77
N ARG A 4 -6.40 -25.00 -16.04
CA ARG A 4 -6.05 -26.31 -15.46
C ARG A 4 -5.84 -26.25 -13.95
N LEU A 5 -5.30 -25.14 -13.45
CA LEU A 5 -4.98 -24.96 -12.02
C LEU A 5 -6.17 -24.46 -11.18
N ARG A 6 -7.32 -24.15 -11.81
CA ARG A 6 -8.51 -23.66 -11.09
C ARG A 6 -9.10 -24.77 -10.22
N LYS A 7 -9.41 -24.44 -8.95
CA LYS A 7 -10.06 -25.33 -7.98
C LYS A 7 -11.33 -25.99 -8.54
N THR A 8 -12.09 -25.27 -9.38
CA THR A 8 -13.30 -25.76 -10.05
C THR A 8 -13.11 -27.08 -10.79
N ARG A 9 -11.93 -27.33 -11.38
CA ARG A 9 -11.66 -28.59 -12.11
C ARG A 9 -11.66 -29.80 -11.19
N LYS A 10 -11.16 -29.64 -9.95
CA LYS A 10 -11.12 -30.70 -8.93
C LYS A 10 -12.48 -30.94 -8.25
N LEU A 11 -13.43 -30.01 -8.39
CA LEU A 11 -14.73 -30.07 -7.70
C LEU A 11 -15.87 -30.69 -8.53
N ARG A 12 -15.62 -31.09 -9.78
CA ARG A 12 -16.62 -31.79 -10.60
C ARG A 12 -16.92 -33.17 -10.01
N GLY A 13 -18.19 -33.56 -9.99
CA GLY A 13 -18.67 -34.78 -9.32
C GLY A 13 -19.03 -34.61 -7.84
N HIS A 14 -18.61 -33.50 -7.21
CA HIS A 14 -19.04 -33.18 -5.85
C HIS A 14 -20.39 -32.46 -5.84
N VAL A 15 -21.28 -32.88 -4.93
CA VAL A 15 -22.69 -32.44 -4.87
C VAL A 15 -22.87 -30.92 -4.74
N SER A 16 -22.06 -30.23 -3.93
CA SER A 16 -22.27 -28.81 -3.58
C SER A 16 -21.15 -27.86 -3.98
N HIS A 17 -20.16 -28.33 -4.77
CA HIS A 17 -18.99 -27.54 -5.18
C HIS A 17 -18.23 -26.86 -4.00
N GLY A 18 -18.28 -27.48 -2.81
CA GLY A 18 -17.57 -26.98 -1.62
C GLY A 18 -18.30 -25.90 -0.82
N HIS A 19 -19.59 -25.66 -1.07
CA HIS A 19 -20.38 -24.66 -0.34
C HIS A 19 -21.31 -25.27 0.74
N GLY A 20 -21.11 -26.54 1.10
CA GLY A 20 -21.95 -27.25 2.07
C GLY A 20 -23.35 -27.59 1.53
N ARG A 21 -24.06 -28.52 2.20
CA ARG A 21 -25.42 -28.95 1.79
C ARG A 21 -26.53 -28.09 2.40
N ILE A 22 -26.35 -27.66 3.65
CA ILE A 22 -27.39 -26.98 4.45
C ILE A 22 -27.43 -25.48 4.15
N GLY A 23 -26.34 -24.75 4.41
CA GLY A 23 -26.29 -23.29 4.24
C GLY A 23 -26.41 -22.79 2.80
N LYS A 24 -25.92 -23.58 1.82
CA LYS A 24 -25.89 -23.31 0.37
C LYS A 24 -25.18 -22.01 -0.03
N HIS A 25 -24.73 -21.95 -1.28
CA HIS A 25 -24.21 -20.70 -1.84
C HIS A 25 -25.37 -19.81 -2.32
N ARG A 26 -25.52 -18.62 -1.71
CA ARG A 26 -26.55 -17.64 -2.07
C ARG A 26 -25.90 -16.32 -2.48
N LYS A 27 -26.62 -15.49 -3.25
CA LYS A 27 -26.06 -14.30 -3.91
C LYS A 27 -25.47 -13.27 -2.93
N HIS A 28 -26.22 -12.84 -1.90
CA HIS A 28 -25.77 -11.80 -0.95
C HIS A 28 -26.38 -11.98 0.45
N PRO A 29 -25.89 -12.92 1.28
CA PRO A 29 -26.49 -13.18 2.59
C PRO A 29 -26.30 -12.05 3.62
N GLY A 30 -25.25 -11.22 3.48
CA GLY A 30 -24.91 -10.15 4.43
C GLY A 30 -25.04 -8.73 3.87
N GLY A 31 -25.63 -8.57 2.68
CA GLY A 31 -25.64 -7.31 1.92
C GLY A 31 -24.56 -7.26 0.84
N ARG A 32 -24.39 -6.08 0.22
CA ARG A 32 -23.40 -5.81 -0.83
C ARG A 32 -22.39 -4.77 -0.35
N GLY A 33 -21.13 -4.93 -0.74
CA GLY A 33 -20.06 -4.03 -0.32
C GLY A 33 -19.94 -3.95 1.21
N ASN A 34 -19.82 -2.73 1.73
CA ASN A 34 -19.63 -2.45 3.17
C ASN A 34 -20.96 -2.23 3.93
N ALA A 35 -22.07 -2.82 3.44
CA ALA A 35 -23.36 -2.70 4.11
C ALA A 35 -23.30 -3.24 5.54
N GLY A 36 -24.07 -2.65 6.46
CA GLY A 36 -24.19 -3.13 7.84
C GLY A 36 -22.99 -2.87 8.74
N GLY A 37 -22.05 -2.01 8.34
CA GLY A 37 -20.81 -1.76 9.10
C GLY A 37 -21.00 -1.16 10.50
N LEU A 38 -22.17 -0.58 10.80
CA LEU A 38 -22.55 -0.15 12.17
C LEU A 38 -23.55 -1.10 12.84
N HIS A 39 -24.00 -2.14 12.14
CA HIS A 39 -25.03 -3.08 12.59
C HIS A 39 -24.47 -4.51 12.60
N HIS A 40 -24.93 -5.38 11.70
CA HIS A 40 -24.57 -6.81 11.68
C HIS A 40 -23.14 -7.11 11.23
N HIS A 41 -22.41 -6.14 10.68
CA HIS A 41 -20.97 -6.23 10.39
C HIS A 41 -20.11 -5.35 11.30
N ARG A 42 -20.69 -4.76 12.36
CA ARG A 42 -19.99 -3.89 13.32
C ARG A 42 -18.70 -4.51 13.87
N ILE A 43 -18.77 -5.78 14.28
CA ILE A 43 -17.63 -6.48 14.87
C ILE A 43 -16.42 -6.49 13.92
N ASN A 44 -16.64 -6.60 12.60
CA ASN A 44 -15.56 -6.60 11.63
C ASN A 44 -14.91 -5.21 11.47
N PHE A 45 -15.72 -4.15 11.51
CA PHE A 45 -15.23 -2.77 11.41
C PHE A 45 -14.49 -2.35 12.68
N ASP A 46 -15.07 -2.60 13.86
CA ASP A 46 -14.46 -2.24 15.13
C ASP A 46 -13.12 -2.96 15.33
N LYS A 47 -13.02 -4.22 14.88
CA LYS A 47 -11.81 -5.03 15.07
C LYS A 47 -10.68 -4.70 14.11
N TYR A 48 -10.98 -4.53 12.83
CA TYR A 48 -9.96 -4.45 11.78
C TYR A 48 -9.84 -3.06 11.15
N HIS A 49 -10.85 -2.21 11.29
CA HIS A 49 -10.90 -0.88 10.68
C HIS A 49 -11.35 0.19 11.69
N PRO A 50 -10.68 0.31 12.87
CA PRO A 50 -11.01 1.35 13.83
C PRO A 50 -10.82 2.74 13.19
N GLY A 51 -11.77 3.66 13.46
CA GLY A 51 -11.76 5.00 12.87
C GLY A 51 -12.33 5.11 11.45
N TYR A 52 -12.88 4.02 10.89
CA TYR A 52 -13.54 4.06 9.58
C TYR A 52 -14.76 5.00 9.55
N PHE A 53 -15.55 5.00 10.63
CA PHE A 53 -16.69 5.88 10.78
C PHE A 53 -16.31 7.12 11.61
N GLY A 54 -16.67 8.30 11.10
CA GLY A 54 -16.41 9.58 11.77
C GLY A 54 -15.98 10.66 10.79
N LYS A 55 -15.85 11.89 11.30
CA LYS A 55 -15.32 13.03 10.56
C LYS A 55 -14.23 13.68 11.41
N VAL A 56 -13.05 13.86 10.82
CA VAL A 56 -11.86 14.39 11.51
C VAL A 56 -11.19 15.45 10.62
N GLY A 57 -10.59 16.48 11.24
CA GLY A 57 -9.78 17.50 10.56
C GLY A 57 -10.57 18.51 9.73
N MET A 58 -9.84 19.42 9.08
CA MET A 58 -10.38 20.46 8.20
C MET A 58 -10.37 20.01 6.73
N LYS A 59 -11.42 20.35 5.98
CA LYS A 59 -11.52 19.98 4.56
C LYS A 59 -10.74 20.97 3.68
N HIS A 60 -9.76 20.48 2.93
CA HIS A 60 -8.98 21.27 1.97
C HIS A 60 -9.54 21.09 0.55
N TYR A 61 -10.14 22.15 0.00
CA TYR A 61 -10.66 22.18 -1.37
C TYR A 61 -9.56 22.52 -2.39
N HIS A 62 -9.63 21.95 -3.59
CA HIS A 62 -8.68 22.20 -4.68
C HIS A 62 -7.20 22.02 -4.25
N LEU A 63 -6.91 20.91 -3.56
CA LEU A 63 -5.57 20.57 -3.12
C LEU A 63 -4.59 20.47 -4.30
N LYS A 64 -3.65 21.41 -4.39
CA LYS A 64 -2.56 21.42 -5.37
C LYS A 64 -1.34 20.70 -4.81
N ARG A 65 -1.20 19.40 -5.10
CA ARG A 65 -0.11 18.54 -4.56
C ARG A 65 1.31 19.03 -4.88
N ASN A 66 1.50 19.75 -5.99
CA ASN A 66 2.81 20.29 -6.38
C ASN A 66 3.30 21.38 -5.41
N GLN A 67 2.40 22.11 -4.75
CA GLN A 67 2.77 23.14 -3.78
C GLN A 67 3.29 22.54 -2.47
N SER A 68 2.85 21.33 -2.13
CA SER A 68 3.29 20.58 -0.96
C SER A 68 4.37 19.54 -1.27
N PHE A 69 4.94 19.57 -2.49
CA PHE A 69 5.97 18.61 -2.89
C PHE A 69 7.30 18.95 -2.22
N CYS A 70 7.67 18.13 -1.24
CA CYS A 70 8.91 18.26 -0.48
C CYS A 70 9.50 16.86 -0.26
N PRO A 71 10.22 16.30 -1.26
CA PRO A 71 10.94 15.05 -1.09
C PRO A 71 12.06 15.24 -0.05
N THR A 72 12.26 14.23 0.78
CA THR A 72 13.27 14.26 1.86
C THR A 72 14.33 13.19 1.61
N VAL A 73 15.58 13.49 2.00
CA VAL A 73 16.71 12.55 1.92
C VAL A 73 17.37 12.45 3.29
N ASN A 74 17.71 11.22 3.69
CA ASN A 74 18.42 10.98 4.94
C ASN A 74 19.93 11.20 4.76
N LEU A 75 20.61 11.60 5.84
CA LEU A 75 22.05 11.87 5.83
C LEU A 75 22.89 10.66 5.41
N ASP A 76 22.49 9.44 5.80
CA ASP A 76 23.18 8.20 5.43
C ASP A 76 23.14 7.92 3.92
N LYS A 77 22.15 8.50 3.22
CA LYS A 77 21.95 8.33 1.77
C LYS A 77 22.64 9.39 0.93
N LEU A 78 23.22 10.45 1.52
CA LEU A 78 23.86 11.50 0.72
C LEU A 78 25.00 10.95 -0.17
N TRP A 79 25.77 9.99 0.35
CA TRP A 79 26.86 9.37 -0.41
C TRP A 79 26.39 8.45 -1.55
N THR A 80 25.11 8.09 -1.63
CA THR A 80 24.57 7.33 -2.77
C THR A 80 24.26 8.23 -3.97
N LEU A 81 24.21 9.55 -3.78
CA LEU A 81 23.93 10.53 -4.84
C LEU A 81 25.18 10.88 -5.66
N VAL A 82 26.36 10.46 -5.20
CA VAL A 82 27.63 10.64 -5.90
C VAL A 82 28.18 9.28 -6.33
N SER A 83 28.94 9.26 -7.42
CA SER A 83 29.62 8.04 -7.84
C SER A 83 30.69 7.64 -6.84
N GLU A 84 30.96 6.33 -6.73
CA GLU A 84 32.00 5.81 -5.84
C GLU A 84 33.39 6.40 -6.18
N GLN A 85 33.65 6.66 -7.46
CA GLN A 85 34.86 7.34 -7.90
C GLN A 85 35.01 8.73 -7.28
N THR A 86 33.95 9.55 -7.30
CA THR A 86 33.95 10.89 -6.69
C THR A 86 34.16 10.81 -5.19
N ARG A 87 33.53 9.83 -4.53
CA ARG A 87 33.70 9.59 -3.09
C ARG A 87 35.14 9.24 -2.72
N VAL A 88 35.75 8.29 -3.44
CA VAL A 88 37.15 7.88 -3.20
C VAL A 88 38.13 9.02 -3.51
N ASN A 89 37.89 9.79 -4.57
CA ASN A 89 38.73 10.94 -4.92
C ASN A 89 38.65 12.05 -3.88
N ALA A 90 37.45 12.35 -3.37
CA ALA A 90 37.26 13.31 -2.28
C ALA A 90 37.97 12.86 -0.99
N ALA A 91 37.90 11.57 -0.66
CA ALA A 91 38.60 11.02 0.51
C ALA A 91 40.13 11.10 0.39
N LYS A 92 40.68 11.04 -0.83
CA LYS A 92 42.12 11.13 -1.09
C LYS A 92 42.64 12.57 -1.19
N ASN A 93 41.76 13.55 -1.36
CA ASN A 93 42.17 14.94 -1.58
C ASN A 93 42.63 15.60 -0.27
N LYS A 94 43.91 15.99 -0.20
CA LYS A 94 44.52 16.64 0.97
C LYS A 94 44.43 18.18 0.96
N THR A 95 43.92 18.78 -0.11
CA THR A 95 43.84 20.25 -0.25
C THR A 95 42.63 20.86 0.46
N GLY A 96 41.80 20.05 1.13
CA GLY A 96 40.65 20.50 1.92
C GLY A 96 39.36 20.75 1.13
N ALA A 97 39.34 20.48 -0.19
CA ALA A 97 38.13 20.64 -1.00
C ALA A 97 37.13 19.50 -0.78
N ALA A 98 35.88 19.85 -0.43
CA ALA A 98 34.78 18.92 -0.19
C ALA A 98 33.89 18.70 -1.42
N PRO A 99 33.27 17.51 -1.59
CA PRO A 99 32.36 17.26 -2.70
C PRO A 99 31.02 17.99 -2.50
N ILE A 100 30.48 18.55 -3.58
CA ILE A 100 29.14 19.15 -3.60
C ILE A 100 28.14 18.06 -3.96
N ILE A 101 27.17 17.83 -3.07
CA ILE A 101 26.08 16.88 -3.29
C ILE A 101 24.81 17.70 -3.53
N ASP A 102 24.40 17.79 -4.79
CA ASP A 102 23.16 18.46 -5.19
C ASP A 102 21.99 17.49 -4.96
N VAL A 103 21.10 17.86 -4.04
CA VAL A 103 19.91 17.08 -3.68
C VAL A 103 18.65 17.46 -4.48
N VAL A 104 18.77 18.44 -5.39
CA VAL A 104 17.68 18.95 -6.23
C VAL A 104 17.77 18.41 -7.66
N ARG A 105 18.99 18.23 -8.19
CA ARG A 105 19.19 17.59 -9.51
C ARG A 105 18.80 16.11 -9.46
N SER A 106 17.57 15.81 -9.90
CA SER A 106 17.12 14.49 -10.32
C SER A 106 17.53 14.18 -11.76
#